data_AF-A0A3D0ZTQ5-F1
#
_entry.id   AF-A0A3D0ZTQ5-F1
#
_cell.length_a   1.000
_cell.length_b   1.000
_cell.length_c   1.000
_cell.angle_alpha   90.00
_cell.angle_beta   90.00
_cell.angle_gamma   90.00
#
_symmetry.space_group_name_H-M   'P 1'
#
loop_
_entity.id
_entity.type
_entity.pdbx_description
1 polymer ?
#
loop_
_entity_poly.entity_id
_entity_poly.type
_entity_poly.pdbx_seq_one_letter_code
_entity_poly.pdbx_strand_id
1 'polypeptide(L)' 'MKRQAEGDALEFSHSLQTQIGGQTDAGLLLAGFYEDKWDSEITPLNDYMPTSMATLAIKP' A
#
# COMPACT_ATOMS: atom_id res chain seq x y z
N MET A 1 -11.83 -13.77 11.93
CA MET A 1 -13.19 -14.23 12.28
C MET A 1 -13.87 -13.37 13.34
N LYS A 2 -13.21 -12.93 14.43
CA LYS A 2 -13.86 -12.15 15.50
C LYS A 2 -14.42 -10.77 15.05
N ARG A 3 -13.60 -9.95 14.38
CA ARG A 3 -14.02 -8.62 13.88
C ARG A 3 -15.18 -8.64 12.88
N GLN A 4 -15.18 -9.62 11.97
CA GLN A 4 -16.27 -9.81 11.00
C GLN A 4 -17.62 -10.11 11.66
N ALA A 5 -17.60 -10.86 12.77
CA ALA A 5 -18.80 -11.21 13.52
C ALA A 5 -19.33 -10.05 14.38
N GLU A 6 -18.48 -9.06 14.68
CA GLU A 6 -18.81 -7.84 15.43
C GLU A 6 -19.30 -6.70 14.52
N GLY A 7 -19.32 -6.90 13.20
CA GLY A 7 -19.76 -5.90 12.21
C GLY A 7 -18.66 -4.91 11.82
N ASP A 8 -17.44 -5.09 12.31
CA ASP A 8 -16.30 -4.24 11.99
C ASP A 8 -15.73 -4.55 10.59
N ALA A 9 -15.22 -3.51 9.94
CA ALA A 9 -14.47 -3.67 8.70
C ALA A 9 -13.24 -4.57 8.94
N LEU A 10 -13.04 -5.51 8.02
CA LEU A 10 -11.90 -6.41 8.07
C LEU A 10 -10.74 -5.76 7.34
N GLU A 11 -9.88 -5.11 8.11
CA GLU A 11 -8.72 -4.41 7.57
C GLU A 11 -7.53 -5.36 7.50
N PHE A 12 -6.95 -5.50 6.30
CA PHE A 12 -5.67 -6.14 6.09
C PHE A 12 -4.76 -5.14 5.38
N SER A 13 -3.66 -4.78 6.03
CA SER A 13 -2.68 -3.85 5.50
C SER A 13 -1.28 -4.34 5.82
N HIS A 14 -0.31 -3.97 4.99
CA HIS A 14 1.10 -4.12 5.29
C HIS A 14 1.66 -2.74 5.69
N SER A 15 2.45 -2.68 6.76
CA SER A 15 3.16 -1.46 7.10
C SER A 15 4.10 -1.04 5.95
N LEU A 16 4.38 0.26 5.81
CA LEU A 16 5.37 0.73 4.84
C LEU A 16 6.77 0.16 5.14
N GLN A 17 7.08 -0.15 6.41
CA GLN A 17 8.29 -0.88 6.79
C GLN A 17 8.34 -2.25 6.09
N THR A 18 7.23 -2.98 6.05
CA THR A 18 7.15 -4.27 5.36
C THR A 18 7.20 -4.11 3.84
N GLN A 19 6.46 -3.14 3.29
CA GLN A 19 6.35 -2.98 1.83
C GLN A 19 7.59 -2.37 1.18
N ILE A 20 8.11 -1.28 1.74
CA ILE A 20 9.22 -0.49 1.20
C ILE A 20 10.53 -0.87 1.91
N GLY A 21 10.53 -0.94 3.24
CA GLY A 21 11.72 -1.37 4.00
C GLY A 21 12.15 -2.81 3.66
N GLY A 22 11.20 -3.72 3.41
CA GLY A 22 11.51 -5.06 2.92
C GLY A 22 12.26 -5.08 1.59
N GLN A 23 12.02 -4.10 0.70
CA GLN A 23 12.77 -3.97 -0.56
C GLN A 23 14.21 -3.52 -0.31
N THR A 24 14.41 -2.57 0.62
CA THR A 24 15.76 -2.09 0.97
C THR A 24 16.56 -3.17 1.68
N ASP A 25 15.94 -3.92 2.58
CA ASP A 25 16.57 -5.03 3.31
C ASP A 25 16.96 -6.18 2.35
N ALA A 26 16.20 -6.37 1.27
CA ALA A 26 16.53 -7.30 0.20
C ALA A 26 17.68 -6.81 -0.72
N GLY A 27 18.23 -5.62 -0.47
CA GLY A 27 19.34 -5.04 -1.24
C GLY A 27 18.90 -4.36 -2.54
N LEU A 28 17.61 -4.05 -2.71
CA LEU A 28 17.13 -3.28 -3.84
C LEU A 28 17.30 -1.78 -3.56
N LEU A 29 17.70 -1.03 -4.57
CA LEU A 29 17.71 0.42 -4.56
C LEU A 29 16.40 0.96 -5.12
N LEU A 30 15.74 1.84 -4.37
CA LEU A 30 14.53 2.51 -4.83
C LEU A 30 14.93 3.71 -5.71
N ALA A 31 14.84 3.54 -7.02
CA ALA A 31 15.14 4.58 -7.99
C ALA A 31 13.92 5.46 -8.32
N GLY A 32 12.72 5.06 -7.88
CA GLY A 32 11.50 5.84 -8.06
C GLY A 32 10.36 5.33 -7.17
N PHE A 33 9.44 6.24 -6.86
CA PHE A 33 8.22 5.97 -6.10
C PHE A 33 7.08 6.80 -6.69
N TYR A 34 5.94 6.16 -6.94
CA TYR A 34 4.76 6.80 -7.50
C TYR A 34 3.52 6.35 -6.75
N GLU A 35 2.63 7.28 -6.45
CA GLU A 35 1.34 7.02 -5.84
C GLU A 35 0.23 7.42 -6.80
N ASP A 36 -0.86 6.67 -6.76
CA ASP A 36 -2.02 6.91 -7.59
C ASP A 36 -3.32 6.67 -6.82
N LYS A 37 -4.37 7.29 -7.34
CA LYS A 37 -5.75 7.12 -6.90
C LYS A 37 -6.51 6.28 -7.92
N TRP A 38 -7.51 5.55 -7.46
CA TRP A 38 -8.42 4.86 -8.36
C TRP A 38 -9.43 5.87 -8.94
N ASP A 39 -10.39 5.40 -9.73
CA ASP A 39 -11.59 6.16 -10.06
C ASP A 39 -12.40 6.52 -8.80
N SER A 40 -12.68 7.82 -8.61
CA SER A 40 -13.45 8.35 -7.49
C SER A 40 -14.93 7.94 -7.51
N GLU A 41 -15.49 7.53 -8.65
CA GLU A 41 -16.83 6.95 -8.70
C GLU A 41 -16.88 5.55 -8.07
N ILE A 42 -15.73 4.86 -7.99
CA ILE A 42 -15.62 3.50 -7.46
C ILE A 42 -15.27 3.49 -5.97
N THR A 43 -14.55 4.49 -5.46
CA THR A 43 -14.18 4.55 -4.05
C THR A 43 -14.08 5.99 -3.51
N PRO A 44 -14.74 6.30 -2.37
CA PRO A 44 -14.56 7.58 -1.69
C PRO A 44 -13.21 7.66 -0.96
N LEU A 45 -12.45 6.57 -0.88
CA LEU A 45 -11.17 6.53 -0.17
C LEU A 45 -10.14 7.50 -0.74
N ASN A 46 -10.28 7.84 -2.04
CA ASN A 46 -9.46 8.82 -2.74
C ASN A 46 -9.40 10.19 -2.05
N ASP A 47 -10.41 10.56 -1.26
CA ASP A 47 -10.42 11.82 -0.51
C ASP A 47 -9.51 11.79 0.72
N TYR A 48 -9.14 10.59 1.18
CA TYR A 48 -8.39 10.37 2.41
C TYR A 48 -6.96 9.89 2.13
N MET A 49 -6.74 9.08 1.09
CA MET A 49 -5.41 8.54 0.76
C MET A 49 -5.29 8.08 -0.70
N PRO A 50 -4.07 7.99 -1.27
CA PRO A 50 -3.81 7.20 -2.47
C PRO A 50 -4.18 5.74 -2.25
N THR A 51 -4.74 5.10 -3.27
CA THR A 51 -5.22 3.71 -3.19
C THR A 51 -4.18 2.72 -3.69
N SER A 52 -3.18 3.21 -4.42
CA SER A 52 -2.12 2.38 -5.00
C SER A 52 -0.80 3.13 -5.00
N MET A 53 0.29 2.36 -5.00
CA MET A 53 1.63 2.88 -5.19
C MET A 53 2.49 1.88 -5.98
N ALA A 54 3.52 2.39 -6.64
CA ALA A 54 4.50 1.62 -7.38
C ALA A 54 5.92 2.07 -7.00
N THR A 55 6.80 1.10 -6.75
CA THR A 55 8.24 1.34 -6.59
C THR A 55 8.99 0.93 -7.86
N LEU A 56 9.92 1.76 -8.30
CA LEU A 56 10.95 1.35 -9.24
C LEU A 56 12.16 0.86 -8.44
N ALA A 57 12.32 -0.45 -8.37
CA ALA A 57 13.40 -1.09 -7.64
C ALA A 57 14.48 -1.61 -8.60
N ILE A 58 15.74 -1.25 -8.35
CA ILE A 58 16.90 -1.68 -9.13
C ILE A 58 17.78 -2.55 -8.25
N LYS A 59 18.18 -3.71 -8.76
CA LYS A 59 19.21 -4.55 -8.14
C LYS A 59 20.57 -4.20 -8.77
N PRO A 60 21.50 -3.61 -8.01
CA PRO A 60 22.84 -3.30 -8.49
C PRO A 60 23.71 -4.56 -8.66
#